data_AF-A0A5D3E7R2-F1
#
_entry.id   AF-A0A5D3E7R2-F1
#
_cell.length_a   1.000
_cell.length_b   1.000
_cell.length_c   1.000
_cell.angle_alpha   90.00
_cell.angle_beta   90.00
_cell.angle_gamma   90.00
#
_symmetry.space_group_name_H-M   'P 1'
#
loop_
_entity.id
_entity.type
_entity.pdbx_description
1 polymer ?
#
loop_
_entity_poly.entity_id
_entity_poly.type
_entity_poly.pdbx_seq_one_letter_code
_entity_poly.pdbx_strand_id
1 'polypeptide(L)'
;YGSGMVHGAKAYKTDNGFYFRSTGELLKEFSYLGVEVAKEIVVENTNKIAEEVEVIKPIPDGFYPPSIENAEETVREMTYEKAYRIYGNPLPEIVAKRLERELNAIIGNGFSVLYLSAQKLVKKSLDNGYL
;
A
#
# COMPACT_ATOMS: atom_id res chain seq x y z
N TYR A 1 20.02 10.45 -1.02
CA TYR A 1 20.08 9.79 -2.33
C TYR A 1 21.54 9.53 -2.65
N GLY A 2 22.05 8.35 -2.27
CA GLY A 2 23.43 7.95 -2.55
C GLY A 2 23.58 7.61 -4.02
N SER A 3 24.57 8.22 -4.67
CA SER A 3 24.88 8.09 -6.09
C SER A 3 24.91 6.63 -6.54
N GLY A 4 24.05 6.27 -7.49
CA GLY A 4 23.96 4.95 -8.13
C GLY A 4 25.15 4.57 -9.03
N MET A 5 26.37 4.98 -8.68
CA MET A 5 27.60 4.60 -9.38
C MET A 5 28.67 4.19 -8.36
N VAL A 6 28.40 3.14 -7.59
CA VAL A 6 29.38 2.53 -6.68
C VAL A 6 29.64 1.10 -7.14
N HIS A 7 30.58 0.93 -8.07
CA HIS A 7 30.94 -0.38 -8.64
C HIS A 7 32.09 -1.09 -7.90
N GLY A 8 32.44 -0.71 -6.66
CA GLY A 8 33.53 -1.37 -5.92
C GLY A 8 33.66 -1.01 -4.44
N ALA A 9 34.23 -1.94 -3.66
CA ALA A 9 34.36 -1.84 -2.19
C ALA A 9 35.17 -0.62 -1.70
N LYS A 10 36.09 -0.07 -2.52
CA LYS A 10 36.82 1.16 -2.20
C LYS A 10 35.93 2.41 -2.22
N ALA A 11 34.95 2.46 -3.12
CA ALA A 11 34.06 3.62 -3.26
C ALA A 11 33.07 3.76 -2.09
N TYR A 12 32.81 2.68 -1.33
CA TYR A 12 32.09 2.74 -0.07
C TYR A 12 32.88 3.40 1.07
N LYS A 13 34.21 3.51 0.95
CA LYS A 13 35.09 4.01 2.01
C LYS A 13 35.52 5.47 1.83
N THR A 14 35.13 6.10 0.72
CA THR A 14 35.47 7.49 0.43
C THR A 14 34.26 8.37 0.77
N ASP A 15 34.45 9.32 1.69
CA ASP A 15 33.47 10.38 1.88
C ASP A 15 33.49 11.28 0.64
N ASN A 16 32.36 11.32 -0.08
CA ASN A 16 32.18 12.08 -1.31
C ASN A 16 31.53 13.45 -1.07
N GLY A 17 31.25 13.81 0.19
CA GLY A 17 30.64 15.09 0.55
C GLY A 17 29.20 15.25 0.05
N PHE A 18 28.54 14.16 -0.36
CA PHE A 18 27.13 14.18 -0.79
C PHE A 18 26.20 13.87 0.39
N TYR A 19 25.89 14.90 1.15
CA TYR A 19 24.90 14.85 2.21
C TYR A 19 23.88 15.98 2.04
N PHE A 20 22.81 15.92 2.83
CA PHE A 20 21.80 16.96 2.84
C PHE A 20 22.36 18.19 3.59
N ARG A 21 22.78 19.20 2.82
CA ARG A 21 23.33 20.45 3.36
C ARG A 21 22.23 21.33 3.91
N SER A 22 22.53 22.00 5.02
CA SER A 22 21.73 23.10 5.52
C SER A 22 21.81 24.31 4.59
N THR A 23 20.82 25.20 4.67
CA THR A 23 20.83 26.48 3.94
C THR A 23 22.08 27.30 4.26
N GLY A 24 22.54 27.31 5.52
CA GLY A 24 23.75 28.04 5.93
C GLY A 24 25.03 27.48 5.29
N GLU A 25 25.15 26.15 5.20
CA GLU A 25 26.27 25.52 4.50
C GLU A 25 26.25 25.84 3.00
N LEU A 26 25.09 25.83 2.36
CA LEU A 26 24.95 26.20 0.95
C LEU A 26 25.27 27.69 0.71
N LEU A 27 24.80 28.59 1.56
CA LEU A 27 25.13 30.03 1.46
C LEU A 27 26.64 30.28 1.62
N LYS A 28 27.29 29.54 2.52
CA LYS A 28 28.75 29.62 2.69
C LYS A 28 29.48 29.06 1.46
N GLU A 29 29.03 27.94 0.93
CA GLU A 29 29.59 27.31 -0.27
C GLU A 29 29.56 28.27 -1.47
N PHE A 30 28.44 28.98 -1.68
CA PHE A 30 28.25 29.92 -2.78
C PHE A 30 28.69 31.35 -2.47
N SER A 31 29.35 31.60 -1.33
CA SER A 31 29.76 32.95 -0.90
C SER A 31 30.68 33.67 -1.89
N TYR A 32 31.41 32.92 -2.74
CA TYR A 32 32.27 33.46 -3.79
C TYR A 32 31.51 34.20 -4.91
N LEU A 33 30.19 34.04 -5.01
CA LEU A 33 29.33 34.74 -5.97
C LEU A 33 28.79 36.09 -5.46
N GLY A 34 29.05 36.43 -4.20
CA GLY A 34 28.43 37.57 -3.52
C GLY A 34 27.15 37.18 -2.78
N VAL A 35 26.78 37.98 -1.78
CA VAL A 35 25.71 37.66 -0.82
C VAL A 35 24.35 37.62 -1.53
N GLU A 36 24.14 38.53 -2.47
CA GLU A 36 22.92 38.75 -3.20
C GLU A 36 22.63 37.54 -4.11
N VAL A 37 23.60 37.18 -4.96
CA VAL A 37 23.48 36.03 -5.87
C VAL A 37 23.38 34.72 -5.09
N ALA A 38 24.17 34.54 -4.02
CA ALA A 38 24.09 33.33 -3.20
C ALA A 38 22.70 33.16 -2.58
N LYS A 39 22.09 34.24 -2.07
CA LYS A 39 20.73 34.20 -1.52
C LYS A 39 19.68 33.91 -2.59
N GLU A 40 19.82 34.52 -3.76
CA GLU A 40 18.92 34.32 -4.90
C GLU A 40 18.87 32.83 -5.31
N ILE A 41 20.04 32.20 -5.50
CA ILE A 41 20.12 30.83 -6.01
C ILE A 41 19.87 29.76 -4.93
N VAL A 42 20.19 30.03 -3.66
CA VAL A 42 20.04 29.04 -2.58
C VAL A 42 18.64 29.07 -1.97
N VAL A 43 18.01 30.24 -1.90
CA VAL A 43 16.75 30.44 -1.16
C VAL A 43 15.61 30.89 -2.06
N GLU A 44 15.79 31.99 -2.80
CA GLU A 44 14.66 32.63 -3.49
C GLU A 44 14.16 31.78 -4.66
N ASN A 45 15.09 31.38 -5.54
CA ASN A 45 14.75 30.57 -6.71
C ASN A 45 14.35 29.14 -6.35
N THR A 46 14.95 28.55 -5.30
CA THR A 46 14.59 27.20 -4.84
C THR A 46 13.19 27.15 -4.24
N ASN A 47 12.81 28.16 -3.44
CA ASN A 47 11.44 28.29 -2.93
C ASN A 47 10.45 28.57 -4.05
N LYS A 48 10.80 29.45 -5.02
CA LYS A 48 9.95 29.72 -6.17
C LYS A 48 9.63 28.46 -6.97
N ILE A 49 10.64 27.62 -7.24
CA ILE A 49 10.42 26.32 -7.91
C ILE A 49 9.52 25.43 -7.04
N ALA A 50 9.74 25.39 -5.73
CA ALA A 50 8.91 24.60 -4.83
C ALA A 50 7.44 25.06 -4.82
N GLU A 51 7.19 26.35 -4.97
CA GLU A 51 5.84 26.94 -5.09
C GLU A 51 5.19 26.67 -6.44
N GLU A 52 5.98 26.52 -7.51
CA GLU A 52 5.49 26.16 -8.86
C GLU A 52 5.08 24.68 -8.96
N VAL A 53 5.52 23.84 -8.01
CA VAL A 53 5.20 22.40 -8.00
C VAL A 53 3.89 22.14 -7.28
N GLU A 54 2.95 21.48 -7.96
CA GLU A 54 1.70 21.05 -7.36
C GLU A 54 1.91 19.97 -6.27
N VAL A 55 1.02 19.96 -5.28
CA VAL A 55 1.01 18.89 -4.27
C VAL A 55 0.44 17.62 -4.87
N ILE A 56 1.33 16.70 -5.26
CA ILE A 56 0.95 15.41 -5.83
C ILE A 56 0.76 14.40 -4.69
N LYS A 57 -0.35 13.67 -4.75
CA LYS A 57 -0.56 12.48 -3.91
C LYS A 57 -0.09 11.24 -4.68
N PRO A 58 1.08 10.65 -4.36
CA PRO A 58 1.67 9.58 -5.17
C PRO A 58 0.90 8.26 -5.07
N ILE A 59 0.12 8.09 -4.00
CA ILE A 59 -0.69 6.90 -3.75
C ILE A 59 -2.15 7.35 -3.63
N PRO A 60 -3.09 6.79 -4.41
CA PRO A 60 -4.50 7.15 -4.30
C PRO A 60 -5.10 6.73 -2.94
N ASP A 61 -6.11 7.47 -2.48
CA ASP A 61 -6.91 7.06 -1.32
C ASP A 61 -7.91 5.98 -1.70
N GLY A 62 -8.25 5.14 -0.73
CA GLY A 62 -9.39 4.23 -0.82
C GLY A 62 -9.02 2.76 -0.75
N PHE A 63 -10.06 1.94 -0.85
CA PHE A 63 -9.95 0.49 -0.84
C PHE A 63 -10.13 -0.04 -2.26
N TYR A 64 -9.10 -0.71 -2.78
CA TYR A 64 -9.06 -1.24 -4.14
C TYR A 64 -8.98 -2.79 -4.08
N PRO A 65 -10.07 -3.47 -3.74
CA PRO A 65 -10.08 -4.93 -3.71
C PRO A 65 -9.92 -5.49 -5.13
N PRO A 66 -9.31 -6.67 -5.28
CA PRO A 66 -9.37 -7.42 -6.53
C PRO A 66 -10.82 -7.75 -6.88
N SER A 67 -11.12 -7.89 -8.17
CA SER A 67 -12.46 -8.28 -8.66
C SER A 67 -12.45 -9.73 -9.18
N ILE A 68 -13.45 -10.51 -8.76
CA ILE A 68 -13.74 -11.85 -9.30
C ILE A 68 -15.23 -11.87 -9.59
N GLU A 69 -15.59 -12.32 -10.79
CA GLU A 69 -16.98 -12.47 -11.21
C GLU A 69 -17.74 -13.41 -10.25
N ASN A 70 -18.96 -13.02 -9.88
CA ASN A 70 -19.85 -13.78 -8.99
C ASN A 70 -19.27 -14.13 -7.61
N ALA A 71 -18.27 -13.39 -7.11
CA ALA A 71 -17.66 -13.66 -5.81
C ALA A 71 -18.66 -13.55 -4.65
N GLU A 72 -19.58 -12.58 -4.70
CA GLU A 72 -20.59 -12.38 -3.66
C GLU A 72 -21.58 -13.54 -3.57
N GLU A 73 -22.10 -13.96 -4.72
CA GLU A 73 -23.00 -15.11 -4.84
C GLU A 73 -22.30 -16.39 -4.40
N THR A 74 -21.09 -16.65 -4.92
CA THR A 74 -20.30 -17.83 -4.58
C THR A 74 -20.04 -17.92 -3.07
N VAL A 75 -19.64 -16.82 -2.42
CA VAL A 75 -19.39 -16.81 -0.97
C VAL A 75 -20.66 -17.10 -0.20
N ARG A 76 -21.81 -16.51 -0.60
CA ARG A 76 -23.10 -16.75 0.04
C ARG A 76 -23.52 -18.21 -0.11
N GLU A 77 -23.50 -18.75 -1.32
CA GLU A 77 -23.88 -20.13 -1.62
C GLU A 77 -23.02 -21.14 -0.85
N MET A 78 -21.69 -21.02 -0.95
CA MET A 78 -20.76 -21.93 -0.26
C MET A 78 -20.95 -21.92 1.25
N THR A 79 -21.22 -20.73 1.82
CA THR A 79 -21.44 -20.59 3.26
C THR A 79 -22.74 -21.25 3.68
N TYR A 80 -23.83 -21.01 2.95
CA TYR A 80 -25.14 -21.62 3.22
C TYR A 80 -25.12 -23.14 3.03
N GLU A 81 -24.53 -23.63 1.93
CA GLU A 81 -24.38 -25.06 1.65
C GLU A 81 -23.61 -25.75 2.79
N LYS A 82 -22.50 -25.15 3.24
CA LYS A 82 -21.73 -25.67 4.36
C LYS A 82 -22.53 -25.65 5.66
N ALA A 83 -23.27 -24.58 5.93
CA ALA A 83 -24.08 -24.45 7.12
C ALA A 83 -25.20 -25.50 7.15
N TYR A 84 -25.92 -25.70 6.04
CA TYR A 84 -26.96 -26.73 5.95
C TYR A 84 -26.39 -28.13 6.15
N ARG A 85 -25.19 -28.41 5.62
CA ARG A 85 -24.51 -29.69 5.82
C ARG A 85 -24.13 -29.97 7.29
N ILE A 86 -23.82 -28.93 8.06
CA ILE A 86 -23.40 -29.08 9.47
C ILE A 86 -24.59 -29.05 10.42
N TYR A 87 -25.54 -28.15 10.19
CA TYR A 87 -26.61 -27.82 11.15
C TYR A 87 -28.01 -28.27 10.69
N GLY A 88 -28.14 -28.82 9.48
CA GLY A 88 -29.42 -29.24 8.91
C GLY A 88 -30.15 -28.12 8.17
N ASN A 89 -31.25 -28.48 7.48
CA ASN A 89 -32.14 -27.55 6.80
C ASN A 89 -33.59 -27.84 7.27
N PRO A 90 -34.25 -26.91 7.99
CA PRO A 90 -33.87 -25.52 8.23
C PRO A 90 -32.74 -25.31 9.25
N LEU A 91 -32.03 -24.18 9.15
CA LEU A 91 -31.00 -23.79 10.11
C LEU A 91 -31.61 -23.37 11.46
N PRO A 92 -30.94 -23.67 12.59
CA PRO A 92 -31.29 -23.06 13.87
C PRO A 92 -31.24 -21.53 13.80
N GLU A 93 -32.19 -20.86 14.47
CA GLU A 93 -32.37 -19.40 14.39
C GLU A 93 -31.09 -18.61 14.73
N ILE A 94 -30.34 -19.05 15.75
CA ILE A 94 -29.08 -18.43 16.15
C ILE A 94 -28.01 -18.48 15.03
N VAL A 95 -27.98 -19.57 14.27
CA VAL A 95 -27.04 -19.76 13.16
C VAL A 95 -27.46 -18.91 11.97
N ALA A 96 -28.75 -18.96 11.59
CA ALA A 96 -29.29 -18.17 10.49
C ALA A 96 -29.08 -16.66 10.69
N LYS A 97 -29.40 -16.14 11.88
CA LYS A 97 -29.20 -14.71 12.21
C LYS A 97 -27.74 -14.28 12.11
N ARG A 98 -26.82 -15.15 12.55
CA ARG A 98 -25.38 -14.84 12.50
C ARG A 98 -24.86 -14.86 11.06
N LEU A 99 -25.24 -15.86 10.28
CA LEU A 99 -24.87 -15.97 8.87
C LEU A 99 -25.33 -14.76 8.07
N GLU A 100 -26.59 -14.37 8.21
CA GLU A 100 -27.13 -13.17 7.54
C GLU A 100 -26.35 -11.92 7.92
N ARG A 101 -26.11 -11.69 9.21
CA ARG A 101 -25.38 -10.51 9.67
C ARG A 101 -23.95 -10.45 9.10
N GLU A 102 -23.23 -11.58 9.15
CA GLU A 102 -21.84 -11.63 8.70
C GLU A 102 -21.71 -11.55 7.17
N LEU A 103 -22.55 -12.28 6.44
CA LEU A 103 -22.55 -12.24 4.96
C LEU A 103 -22.91 -10.85 4.44
N ASN A 104 -23.89 -10.17 5.04
CA ASN A 104 -24.26 -8.81 4.63
C ASN A 104 -23.11 -7.82 4.88
N ALA A 105 -22.35 -7.97 5.98
CA ALA A 105 -21.18 -7.14 6.23
C ALA A 105 -20.01 -7.44 5.27
N ILE A 106 -19.75 -8.72 4.97
CA ILE A 106 -18.66 -9.13 4.06
C ILE A 106 -18.94 -8.65 2.63
N ILE A 107 -20.16 -8.90 2.15
CA ILE A 107 -20.59 -8.53 0.80
C ILE A 107 -20.70 -7.01 0.67
N GLY A 108 -21.39 -6.35 1.61
CA GLY A 108 -21.63 -4.91 1.57
C GLY A 108 -20.37 -4.05 1.63
N ASN A 109 -19.26 -4.58 2.19
CA ASN A 109 -17.97 -3.89 2.23
C ASN A 109 -16.96 -4.41 1.18
N GLY A 110 -17.38 -5.25 0.23
CA GLY A 110 -16.50 -5.72 -0.86
C GLY A 110 -15.41 -6.71 -0.44
N PHE A 111 -15.59 -7.43 0.67
CA PHE A 111 -14.62 -8.43 1.16
C PHE A 111 -14.82 -9.83 0.59
N SER A 112 -15.87 -10.07 -0.21
CA SER A 112 -16.18 -11.39 -0.79
C SER A 112 -15.00 -12.01 -1.54
N VAL A 113 -14.27 -11.20 -2.32
CA VAL A 113 -13.12 -11.69 -3.11
C VAL A 113 -11.97 -12.14 -2.21
N LEU A 114 -11.75 -11.46 -1.09
CA LEU A 114 -10.71 -11.82 -0.12
C LEU A 114 -11.02 -13.19 0.52
N TYR A 115 -12.26 -13.39 0.98
CA TYR A 115 -12.69 -14.65 1.57
C TYR A 115 -12.63 -15.81 0.57
N LEU A 116 -13.07 -15.58 -0.67
CA LEU A 116 -12.99 -16.60 -1.72
C LEU A 116 -11.54 -16.95 -2.07
N SER A 117 -10.65 -15.95 -2.11
CA SER A 117 -9.22 -16.17 -2.34
C SER A 117 -8.59 -17.00 -1.22
N ALA A 118 -8.87 -16.64 0.05
CA ALA A 118 -8.40 -17.40 1.20
C ALA A 118 -8.92 -18.85 1.19
N GLN A 119 -10.20 -19.06 0.88
CA GLN A 119 -10.79 -20.39 0.75
C GLN A 119 -10.08 -21.22 -0.32
N LYS A 120 -9.80 -20.64 -1.49
CA LYS A 120 -9.08 -21.33 -2.58
C LYS A 120 -7.64 -21.65 -2.21
N LEU A 121 -6.94 -20.74 -1.54
CA LEU A 121 -5.58 -20.96 -1.06
C LEU A 121 -5.51 -22.12 -0.06
N VAL A 122 -6.40 -22.14 0.93
CA VAL A 122 -6.46 -23.23 1.93
C VAL A 122 -6.82 -24.55 1.25
N LYS A 123 -7.83 -24.56 0.37
CA LYS A 123 -8.19 -25.77 -0.38
C LYS A 123 -7.01 -26.32 -1.18
N LYS A 124 -6.29 -25.44 -1.89
CA LYS A 124 -5.12 -25.84 -2.68
C LYS A 124 -3.96 -26.37 -1.82
N SER A 125 -3.75 -25.82 -0.63
CA SER A 125 -2.79 -26.34 0.35
C SER A 125 -3.12 -27.77 0.76
N LEU A 126 -4.38 -27.99 1.15
CA LEU A 126 -4.88 -29.30 1.58
C LEU A 126 -4.82 -30.34 0.45
N ASP A 127 -5.22 -29.96 -0.76
CA ASP A 127 -5.15 -30.83 -1.96
C ASP A 127 -3.71 -31.25 -2.30
N ASN A 128 -2.73 -30.41 -1.93
CA ASN A 128 -1.31 -30.68 -2.11
C ASN A 128 -0.68 -31.42 -0.89
N GLY A 129 -1.46 -31.77 0.13
CA GLY A 129 -1.00 -32.52 1.31
C GLY A 129 -0.38 -31.68 2.43
N TYR A 130 -0.58 -30.35 2.43
CA TYR A 130 -0.08 -29.45 3.47
C TYR A 130 -1.23 -28.93 4.36
N LEU A 131 -1.14 -29.21 5.67
CA LEU A 131 -2.06 -28.73 6.71
C LEU A 131 -1.63 -27.36 7.26
#